data_AF-A0A944CIS5-F1
#
_entry.id   AF-A0A944CIS5-F1
#
_cell.length_a   1.000
_cell.length_b   1.000
_cell.length_c   1.000
_cell.angle_alpha   90.00
_cell.angle_beta   90.00
_cell.angle_gamma   90.00
#
_symmetry.space_group_name_H-M   'P 1'
#
loop_
_entity.id
_entity.type
_entity.pdbx_description
1 polymer ?
#
loop_
_entity_poly.entity_id
_entity_poly.type
_entity_poly.pdbx_seq_one_letter_code
_entity_poly.pdbx_strand_id
1 'polypeptide(L)' 'MVIQSNMSPKAIVEVWEITAPILAEFNVPLTNKSLESIVESEILPKLLNKLNAAVESSTATCVEGG' A
#
# COMPACT_ATOMS: atom_id res chain seq x y z
N MET A 1 -6.17 9.40 -4.25
CA MET A 1 -4.97 9.63 -3.40
C MET A 1 -4.04 8.44 -3.59
N VAL A 2 -2.74 8.64 -3.70
CA VAL A 2 -1.76 7.57 -4.01
C VAL A 2 -0.80 7.36 -2.84
N ILE A 3 -0.35 6.12 -2.67
CA ILE A 3 0.62 5.71 -1.65
C ILE A 3 2.03 6.05 -2.13
N GLN A 4 2.83 6.68 -1.26
CA GLN A 4 4.20 7.10 -1.54
C GLN A 4 5.23 6.38 -0.66
N SER A 5 6.49 6.35 -1.10
CA SER A 5 7.59 5.66 -0.42
C SER A 5 7.94 6.23 0.96
N ASN A 6 7.69 7.53 1.15
CA ASN A 6 7.94 8.22 2.41
C ASN A 6 6.87 7.91 3.48
N MET A 7 5.75 7.29 3.09
CA MET A 7 4.68 6.92 4.01
C MET A 7 5.06 5.68 4.84
N SER A 8 4.53 5.63 6.06
CA SER A 8 4.73 4.50 6.96
C SER A 8 3.70 3.39 6.70
N PRO A 9 4.09 2.09 6.69
CA PRO A 9 3.17 0.97 6.49
C PRO A 9 1.97 1.02 7.43
N LYS A 10 2.19 1.43 8.68
CA LYS A 10 1.13 1.57 9.68
C LYS A 10 0.08 2.61 9.25
N ALA A 11 0.53 3.80 8.85
CA ALA A 11 -0.35 4.87 8.39
C ALA A 11 -1.09 4.49 7.10
N ILE A 12 -0.43 3.75 6.20
CA ILE A 12 -1.05 3.26 4.97
C ILE A 12 -2.20 2.31 5.29
N VAL A 13 -2.02 1.34 6.20
CA VAL A 13 -3.08 0.41 6.60
C VAL A 13 -4.21 1.12 7.35
N GLU A 14 -3.90 2.12 8.18
CA GLU A 14 -4.92 2.91 8.88
C GLU A 14 -5.85 3.68 7.93
N VAL A 15 -5.35 4.10 6.76
CA VAL A 15 -6.16 4.78 5.73
C VAL A 15 -6.77 3.78 4.74
N TRP A 16 -6.04 2.73 4.38
CA TRP A 16 -6.43 1.72 3.40
C TRP A 16 -6.19 0.32 3.97
N GLU A 17 -7.14 -0.17 4.75
CA GLU A 17 -7.05 -1.48 5.44
C GLU A 17 -6.76 -2.65 4.46
N ILE A 18 -7.27 -2.56 3.22
CA ILE A 18 -7.03 -3.55 2.16
C ILE A 18 -5.55 -3.76 1.80
N THR A 19 -4.68 -2.83 2.19
CA THR A 19 -3.23 -2.93 1.93
C THR A 19 -2.48 -3.80 2.94
N ALA A 20 -3.08 -4.12 4.09
CA ALA A 20 -2.47 -4.98 5.11
C ALA A 20 -1.98 -6.35 4.58
N PRO A 21 -2.79 -7.13 3.84
CA PRO A 21 -2.32 -8.40 3.28
C PRO A 21 -1.20 -8.23 2.25
N ILE A 22 -1.15 -7.10 1.54
CA ILE A 22 -0.09 -6.82 0.56
C ILE A 22 1.23 -6.57 1.28
N LEU A 23 1.23 -5.77 2.34
CA LEU A 23 2.44 -5.54 3.14
C LEU A 23 2.97 -6.85 3.76
N ALA A 24 2.07 -7.72 4.23
CA ALA A 24 2.45 -9.03 4.75
C ALA A 24 3.08 -9.95 3.67
N GLU A 25 2.56 -9.93 2.44
CA GLU A 25 3.12 -10.72 1.32
C GLU A 25 4.57 -10.32 0.99
N PHE A 26 4.89 -9.03 1.14
CA PHE A 26 6.24 -8.50 0.95
C PHE A 26 7.11 -8.56 2.22
N ASN A 27 6.65 -9.22 3.28
CA ASN A 27 7.33 -9.29 4.59
C ASN A 27 7.63 -7.91 5.19
N VAL A 28 6.79 -6.91 4.91
CA VAL A 28 6.95 -5.54 5.42
C VAL A 28 6.24 -5.42 6.77
N PRO A 29 6.97 -5.13 7.86
CA PRO A 29 6.35 -4.96 9.17
C PRO A 29 5.55 -3.65 9.25
N LEU A 30 4.44 -3.67 10.00
CA LEU A 30 3.66 -2.47 10.30
C LEU A 30 4.40 -1.59 11.30
N THR A 31 5.19 -0.65 10.77
CA THR A 31 5.99 0.27 11.57
C THR A 31 5.66 1.73 11.26
N ASN A 32 6.13 2.63 12.12
CA ASN A 32 6.09 4.07 11.87
C ASN A 32 7.23 4.56 10.95
N LYS A 33 8.16 3.69 10.54
CA LYS A 33 9.21 4.04 9.57
C LYS A 33 8.65 4.07 8.14
N SER A 34 9.24 4.90 7.29
CA SER A 34 8.88 4.99 5.87
C SER A 34 9.22 3.71 5.11
N LEU A 35 8.43 3.38 4.08
CA LEU A 35 8.67 2.23 3.22
C LEU A 35 10.08 2.24 2.63
N GLU A 36 10.56 3.38 2.14
CA GLU A 36 11.93 3.51 1.60
C GLU A 36 13.04 3.24 2.62
N SER A 37 12.75 3.31 3.92
CA SER A 37 13.73 3.04 4.97
C SER A 37 13.77 1.58 5.41
N ILE A 38 12.72 0.80 5.11
CA ILE A 38 12.58 -0.59 5.57
C ILE A 38 12.48 -1.60 4.42
N VAL A 39 12.25 -1.12 3.19
CA VAL A 39 12.14 -1.92 1.97
C VAL A 39 13.30 -1.56 1.05
N GLU A 40 13.92 -2.56 0.46
CA GLU A 40 15.00 -2.37 -0.51
C GLU A 40 14.51 -1.63 -1.77
N SER A 41 15.37 -0.80 -2.36
CA SER A 41 15.03 0.03 -3.52
C SER A 41 14.56 -0.76 -4.74
N GLU A 42 14.92 -2.04 -4.86
CA GLU A 42 14.45 -2.93 -5.94
C GLU A 42 13.03 -3.48 -5.72
N ILE A 43 12.62 -3.61 -4.46
CA ILE A 43 11.32 -4.16 -4.05
C ILE A 43 10.31 -3.02 -3.90
N LEU A 44 10.75 -1.86 -3.42
CA LEU A 44 9.94 -0.67 -3.18
C LEU A 44 9.03 -0.29 -4.37
N PRO A 45 9.49 -0.18 -5.63
CA PRO A 45 8.62 0.16 -6.75
C PRO A 45 7.55 -0.91 -7.03
N LYS A 46 7.87 -2.20 -6.83
CA LYS A 46 6.92 -3.31 -7.00
C LYS A 46 5.84 -3.28 -5.93
N LEU A 47 6.25 -3.04 -4.68
CA LEU A 47 5.33 -2.89 -3.55
C LEU A 47 4.40 -1.69 -3.75
N LEU A 48 4.94 -0.52 -4.09
CA LEU A 48 4.15 0.69 -4.32
C LEU A 48 3.14 0.51 -5.46
N ASN A 49 3.51 -0.16 -6.54
CA ASN A 49 2.59 -0.45 -7.63
C ASN A 49 1.41 -1.31 -7.16
N LYS A 50 1.69 -2.39 -6.43
CA LYS A 50 0.66 -3.32 -5.94
C LYS A 50 -0.25 -2.70 -4.88
N LEU A 51 0.31 -1.88 -3.99
CA LEU A 51 -0.44 -1.08 -3.02
C LEU A 51 -1.40 -0.10 -3.71
N ASN A 52 -0.90 0.69 -4.66
CA ASN A 52 -1.71 1.66 -5.39
C ASN A 52 -2.80 0.99 -6.24
N ALA A 53 -2.50 -0.14 -6.88
CA ALA A 53 -3.49 -0.91 -7.63
C ALA A 53 -4.65 -1.39 -6.74
N ALA A 54 -4.37 -1.83 -5.51
CA ALA A 54 -5.41 -2.25 -4.57
C ALA A 54 -6.28 -1.08 -4.08
N VAL A 55 -5.66 0.09 -3.83
CA VAL A 55 -6.39 1.32 -3.47
C VAL A 55 -7.30 1.77 -4.63
N GLU A 56 -6.77 1.77 -5.85
CA GLU A 56 -7.54 2.15 -7.04
C GLU A 56 -8.69 1.16 -7.30
N SER A 57 -8.44 -0.14 -7.16
CA SER A 57 -9.48 -1.18 -7.29
C SER A 57 -10.55 -1.07 -6.20
N SER A 58 -10.18 -0.63 -4.99
CA SER A 58 -11.15 -0.38 -3.91
C SER A 58 -12.06 0.81 -4.24
N THR A 59 -11.53 1.82 -4.93
CA THR A 59 -12.34 2.95 -5.42
C THR A 59 -13.18 2.62 -6.66
N ALA A 60 -12.84 1.56 -7.39
CA ALA A 60 -13.52 1.15 -8.61
C ALA A 60 -14.78 0.29 -8.38
N THR A 61 -15.11 -0.06 -7.14
CA THR A 61 -16.29 -0.89 -6.83
C THR A 61 -17.46 -0.03 -6.34
N CYS A 62 -17.91 0.90 -7.19
CA CYS A 62 -19.28 1.42 -7.15
C CYS A 62 -19.64 2.05 -8.50
N VAL A 63 -19.79 1.20 -9.52
CA VAL A 63 -20.69 1.45 -10.65
C VAL A 63 -21.64 0.26 -10.75
N GLU A 64 -22.45 0.08 -9.71
CA GLU A 64 -23.72 -0.64 -9.87
C GLU A 64 -24.71 0.32 -10.56
N GLY A 65 -25.08 0.01 -11.80
CA GLY A 65 -26.37 0.37 -12.38
C GLY A 65 -26.49 1.75 -13.04
N GLY A 66 -26.61 1.73 -14.36
CA GLY A 66 -27.11 2.82 -15.20
C GLY A 66 -27.36 2.32 -16.60
#